data_AF-J9ZWQ2-F1
#
_entry.id   AF-J9ZWQ2-F1
#
_cell.length_a   1.000
_cell.length_b   1.000
_cell.length_c   1.000
_cell.angle_alpha   90.00
_cell.angle_beta   90.00
_cell.angle_gamma   90.00
#
_symmetry.space_group_name_H-M   'P 1'
#
loop_
_entity.id
_entity.type
_entity.pdbx_description
1 polymer ?
#
loop_
_entity_poly.entity_id
_entity_poly.type
_entity_poly.pdbx_seq_one_letter_code
_entity_poly.pdbx_strand_id
1 'polypeptide(L)'
;ATGVGWIYEYALVDRNGKHDLAQLRSLQDWFLKYELQTVEGVSEVATVGGMVKQYQVVLDPDRLRAYGLPLSKVRMAIRNANQEVGGSVIEMAEAEYMVRATGYLDELDDLRRIPLGVNDQGTPILLK
;
A
#
# COMPACT_ATOMS: atom_id res chain seq x y z
N ALA A 1 -4.07 25.82 7.78
CA ALA A 1 -4.66 26.16 9.09
C ALA A 1 -4.23 27.56 9.49
N THR A 2 -5.16 28.44 9.83
CA THR A 2 -4.89 29.82 10.24
C THR A 2 -4.67 29.90 11.76
N GLY A 3 -3.48 30.34 12.18
CA GLY A 3 -3.17 31.24 13.30
C GLY A 3 -3.61 30.99 14.76
N VAL A 4 -4.65 30.20 15.05
CA VAL A 4 -5.18 30.05 16.42
C VAL A 4 -5.63 28.60 16.62
N GLY A 5 -4.78 27.74 17.20
CA GLY A 5 -5.13 26.32 17.42
C GLY A 5 -3.97 25.35 17.66
N TRP A 6 -2.71 25.80 17.60
CA TRP A 6 -1.55 24.97 17.93
C TRP A 6 -1.36 25.00 19.45
N ILE A 7 -1.80 23.94 20.12
CA ILE A 7 -1.80 23.84 21.60
C ILE A 7 -0.60 23.05 22.11
N TYR A 8 -0.21 21.98 21.42
CA TYR A 8 0.88 21.11 21.85
C TYR A 8 1.62 20.51 20.66
N GLU A 9 2.95 20.47 20.77
CA GLU A 9 3.85 19.91 19.76
C GLU A 9 4.75 18.85 20.42
N TYR A 10 4.99 17.75 19.69
CA TYR A 10 5.90 16.70 20.13
C TYR A 10 6.62 16.08 18.93
N ALA A 11 7.70 15.36 19.21
CA ALA A 11 8.45 14.60 18.23
C ALA A 11 8.61 13.15 18.69
N LEU A 12 8.47 12.22 17.75
CA LEU A 12 8.79 10.82 17.98
C LEU A 12 10.29 10.60 17.73
N VAL A 13 10.97 10.05 18.72
CA VAL A 13 12.41 9.80 18.68
C VAL A 13 12.68 8.39 19.17
N ASP A 14 13.35 7.60 18.34
CA ASP A 14 13.91 6.33 18.76
C ASP A 14 15.43 6.45 18.97
N ARG A 15 15.88 6.26 20.21
CA ARG A 15 17.30 6.32 20.58
C ARG A 15 18.02 4.98 20.50
N ASN A 16 17.28 3.87 20.35
CA ASN A 16 17.86 2.54 20.28
C ASN A 16 18.10 2.08 18.83
N GLY A 17 17.60 2.84 17.84
CA GLY A 17 17.80 2.59 16.42
C GLY A 17 17.05 1.39 15.86
N LYS A 18 15.99 0.92 16.54
CA LYS A 18 15.12 -0.17 16.08
C LYS A 18 14.04 0.31 15.11
N HIS A 19 13.76 1.61 15.09
CA HIS A 19 12.74 2.22 14.25
C HIS A 19 13.32 3.27 13.30
N ASP A 20 12.95 3.16 12.03
CA ASP A 20 13.23 4.19 11.04
C ASP A 20 12.15 5.30 11.04
N LEU A 21 12.39 6.37 10.27
CA LEU A 21 11.44 7.49 10.16
C LEU A 21 10.09 7.07 9.57
N ALA A 22 10.04 6.01 8.75
CA ALA A 22 8.81 5.53 8.15
C ALA A 22 7.94 4.79 9.17
N GLN A 23 8.56 3.98 10.02
CA GLN A 23 7.90 3.29 11.12
C GLN A 23 7.39 4.28 12.18
N LEU A 24 8.20 5.29 12.54
CA LEU A 24 7.76 6.34 13.47
C LEU A 24 6.60 7.15 12.87
N ARG A 25 6.66 7.48 11.57
CA ARG A 25 5.57 8.16 10.89
C ARG A 25 4.30 7.31 10.83
N SER A 26 4.43 6.01 10.58
CA SER A 26 3.30 5.08 10.62
C SER A 26 2.68 4.98 12.01
N LEU A 27 3.50 4.92 13.07
CA LEU A 27 3.01 4.95 14.45
C LEU A 27 2.23 6.25 14.75
N GLN A 28 2.75 7.38 14.29
CA GLN A 28 2.07 8.66 14.42
C GLN A 28 0.70 8.65 13.73
N ASP A 29 0.65 8.27 12.46
CA ASP A 29 -0.55 8.41 11.63
C ASP A 29 -1.63 7.39 11.97
N TRP A 30 -1.25 6.16 12.35
CA TRP A 30 -2.18 5.03 12.53
C TRP A 30 -2.47 4.66 13.98
N PHE A 31 -1.80 5.30 14.94
CA PHE A 31 -2.06 5.07 16.37
C PHE A 31 -2.23 6.39 17.11
N LEU A 32 -1.15 7.17 17.27
CA LEU A 32 -1.16 8.34 18.14
C LEU A 32 -2.14 9.42 17.69
N LYS A 33 -2.25 9.65 16.37
CA LYS A 33 -3.20 10.61 15.82
C LYS A 33 -4.64 10.26 16.21
N TYR A 34 -5.04 8.99 16.10
CA TYR A 34 -6.38 8.56 16.46
C TYR A 34 -6.64 8.71 17.95
N GLU A 35 -5.72 8.26 18.81
CA GLU A 35 -5.83 8.40 20.26
C GLU A 35 -5.97 9.87 20.68
N LEU A 36 -5.11 10.76 20.17
CA LEU A 36 -5.13 12.18 20.52
C LEU A 36 -6.37 12.92 20.00
N GLN A 37 -6.91 12.52 18.84
CA GLN A 37 -8.14 13.10 18.30
C GLN A 37 -9.39 12.74 19.11
N THR A 38 -9.34 11.72 19.97
CA THR A 38 -10.46 11.36 20.85
C THR A 38 -10.52 12.20 22.13
N VAL A 39 -9.48 12.97 22.43
CA VAL A 39 -9.42 13.82 23.63
C VAL A 39 -10.39 14.98 23.48
N GLU A 40 -11.21 15.23 24.51
CA GLU A 40 -12.18 16.32 24.52
C GLU A 40 -11.50 17.68 24.26
N GLY A 41 -12.07 18.46 23.34
CA GLY A 41 -11.53 19.76 22.95
C GLY A 41 -10.45 19.72 21.87
N VAL A 42 -10.01 18.55 21.40
CA VAL A 42 -9.08 18.42 20.27
C VAL A 42 -9.86 18.41 18.96
N SER A 43 -9.65 19.42 18.12
CA SER A 43 -10.28 19.52 16.80
C SER A 43 -9.50 18.81 15.70
N GLU A 44 -8.16 18.90 15.74
CA GLU A 44 -7.28 18.30 14.73
C GLU A 44 -5.92 17.95 15.34
N VAL A 45 -5.34 16.84 14.88
CA VAL A 45 -3.94 16.48 15.13
C VAL A 45 -3.22 16.43 13.79
N ALA A 46 -2.42 17.45 13.53
CA ALA A 46 -1.63 17.56 12.31
C ALA A 46 -0.28 16.86 12.48
N THR A 47 0.14 16.12 11.45
CA THR A 47 1.47 15.49 11.44
C THR A 47 2.42 16.31 10.59
N VAL A 48 3.59 16.62 11.13
CA VAL A 48 4.61 17.44 10.47
C VAL A 48 5.87 16.60 10.27
N GLY A 49 6.36 16.55 9.03
CA GLY A 49 7.57 15.80 8.67
C GLY A 49 7.39 14.27 8.66
N GLY A 50 8.49 13.56 8.85
CA GLY A 50 8.56 12.10 8.72
C GLY A 50 8.59 11.61 7.27
N MET A 51 8.87 10.30 7.09
CA MET A 51 8.83 9.66 5.78
C MET A 51 7.59 8.77 5.69
N VAL A 52 6.76 8.91 4.66
CA VAL A 52 5.65 7.97 4.45
C VAL A 52 6.21 6.74 3.74
N LYS A 53 5.91 5.54 4.24
CA LYS A 53 6.32 4.29 3.60
C LYS A 53 5.73 4.21 2.19
N GLN A 54 6.59 4.02 1.19
CA GLN A 54 6.22 3.90 -0.22
C GLN A 54 6.95 2.73 -0.86
N TYR A 55 6.23 1.94 -1.65
CA TYR A 55 6.82 0.92 -2.50
C TYR A 55 7.03 1.50 -3.90
N GLN A 56 8.29 1.59 -4.32
CA GLN A 56 8.66 2.18 -5.61
C GLN A 56 9.08 1.10 -6.60
N VAL A 57 8.39 1.05 -7.74
CA VAL A 57 8.74 0.18 -8.87
C VAL A 57 9.58 1.00 -9.85
N VAL A 58 10.89 0.80 -9.82
CA VAL A 58 11.84 1.45 -10.74
C VAL A 58 12.07 0.54 -11.94
N LEU A 59 11.66 0.99 -13.12
CA LEU A 59 11.68 0.17 -14.34
C LEU A 59 12.95 0.44 -15.16
N ASP A 60 13.53 -0.63 -15.69
CA ASP A 60 14.65 -0.59 -16.63
C ASP A 60 14.10 -0.43 -18.07
N PRO A 61 14.38 0.69 -18.76
CA PRO A 61 13.89 0.93 -20.12
C PRO A 61 14.39 -0.10 -21.16
N ASP A 62 15.59 -0.64 -20.98
CA ASP A 62 16.16 -1.59 -21.93
C ASP A 62 15.50 -2.97 -21.77
N ARG A 63 15.21 -3.39 -20.54
CA ARG A 63 14.39 -4.60 -20.29
C ARG A 63 12.99 -4.46 -20.88
N LEU A 64 12.34 -3.31 -20.71
CA LEU A 64 11.02 -3.06 -21.30
C LEU A 64 11.04 -3.17 -22.83
N ARG A 65 12.08 -2.62 -23.47
CA ARG A 65 12.25 -2.70 -24.92
C ARG A 65 12.50 -4.14 -25.39
N ALA A 66 13.35 -4.88 -24.68
CA ALA A 66 13.66 -6.28 -25.01
C ALA A 66 12.41 -7.19 -24.99
N TYR A 67 11.48 -6.92 -24.08
CA TYR A 67 10.20 -7.65 -23.99
C TYR A 67 9.04 -7.00 -24.76
N GLY A 68 9.27 -5.88 -25.47
CA GLY A 68 8.21 -5.14 -26.16
C GLY A 68 7.09 -4.66 -25.22
N LEU A 69 7.40 -4.39 -23.94
CA LEU A 69 6.42 -4.01 -22.92
C LEU A 69 6.32 -2.49 -22.82
N PRO A 70 5.17 -1.88 -23.15
CA PRO A 70 4.98 -0.46 -22.91
C PRO A 70 4.78 -0.19 -21.41
N LEU A 71 5.25 0.97 -20.95
CA LEU A 71 5.09 1.42 -19.55
C LEU A 71 3.62 1.38 -19.08
N SER A 72 2.69 1.71 -19.99
CA SER A 72 1.25 1.67 -19.71
C SER A 72 0.76 0.27 -19.31
N LYS A 73 1.33 -0.80 -19.88
CA LYS A 73 0.97 -2.18 -19.57
C LYS A 73 1.45 -2.58 -18.18
N VAL A 74 2.66 -2.18 -17.80
CA VAL A 74 3.18 -2.40 -16.44
C VAL A 74 2.31 -1.70 -15.40
N ARG A 75 1.98 -0.43 -15.65
CA ARG A 75 1.10 0.35 -14.77
C ARG A 75 -0.28 -0.29 -14.61
N MET A 76 -0.85 -0.81 -15.70
CA MET A 76 -2.15 -1.48 -15.68
C MET A 76 -2.08 -2.81 -14.93
N ALA A 77 -1.03 -3.61 -15.15
CA ALA A 77 -0.82 -4.87 -14.44
C ALA A 77 -0.75 -4.66 -12.93
N ILE A 78 0.00 -3.66 -12.46
CA ILE A 78 0.09 -3.32 -11.04
C ILE A 78 -1.27 -2.92 -10.46
N ARG A 79 -2.06 -2.12 -11.18
CA ARG A 79 -3.40 -1.73 -10.70
C ARG A 79 -4.37 -2.89 -10.63
N ASN A 80 -4.31 -3.81 -11.59
CA ASN A 80 -5.22 -4.96 -11.65
C ASN A 80 -4.83 -6.04 -10.63
N ALA A 81 -3.55 -6.12 -10.27
CA ALA A 81 -3.05 -7.08 -9.28
C ALA A 81 -3.26 -6.65 -7.82
N ASN A 82 -3.82 -5.46 -7.57
CA ASN A 82 -4.10 -4.95 -6.23
C ASN A 82 -5.59 -4.61 -6.06
N GLN A 83 -6.45 -5.61 -6.26
CA GLN A 83 -7.91 -5.45 -6.21
C GLN A 83 -8.57 -6.62 -5.47
N GLU A 84 -9.66 -6.32 -4.76
CA GLU A 84 -10.53 -7.31 -4.12
C GLU A 84 -11.89 -7.28 -4.83
N VAL A 85 -12.45 -8.47 -5.10
CA VAL A 85 -13.75 -8.61 -5.78
C VAL A 85 -14.63 -9.61 -5.02
N GLY A 86 -15.89 -9.23 -4.79
CA GLY A 86 -16.92 -10.11 -4.24
C GLY A 86 -17.53 -11.02 -5.31
N GLY A 87 -17.64 -12.31 -5.02
CA GLY A 87 -18.20 -13.33 -5.92
C GLY A 87 -19.66 -13.69 -5.64
N SER A 88 -20.39 -12.86 -4.89
CA SER A 88 -21.75 -13.14 -4.39
C SER A 88 -21.80 -14.34 -3.43
N VAL A 89 -22.98 -14.94 -3.25
CA VAL A 89 -23.21 -16.09 -2.35
C VAL A 89 -23.56 -17.36 -3.14
N ILE A 90 -23.16 -18.51 -2.61
CA ILE A 90 -23.61 -19.83 -3.06
C ILE A 90 -24.49 -20.41 -1.94
N GLU A 91 -25.73 -20.77 -2.26
CA GLU A 91 -26.64 -21.45 -1.34
C GLU A 91 -26.39 -22.96 -1.40
N MET A 92 -26.07 -23.58 -0.26
CA MET A 92 -25.93 -25.03 -0.11
C MET A 92 -26.46 -25.48 1.25
N ALA A 93 -27.34 -26.48 1.24
CA ALA A 93 -27.90 -27.09 2.44
C ALA A 93 -28.51 -26.05 3.42
N GLU A 94 -29.35 -25.15 2.90
CA GLU A 94 -30.00 -24.07 3.67
C GLU A 94 -29.03 -23.07 4.32
N ALA A 95 -27.77 -23.02 3.86
CA ALA A 95 -26.77 -22.06 4.28
C ALA A 95 -26.22 -21.27 3.07
N GLU A 96 -25.96 -19.97 3.28
CA GLU A 96 -25.33 -19.09 2.29
C GLU A 96 -23.82 -18.99 2.56
N TYR A 97 -23.02 -19.29 1.53
CA TYR A 97 -21.57 -19.16 1.57
C TYR A 97 -21.13 -17.97 0.73
N MET A 98 -20.55 -16.97 1.38
CA MET A 98 -19.98 -15.81 0.68
C MET A 98 -18.72 -16.20 -0.07
N VAL A 99 -18.70 -15.94 -1.38
CA VAL A 99 -17.53 -16.09 -2.23
C VAL A 99 -16.77 -14.77 -2.27
N ARG A 100 -15.49 -14.80 -1.91
CA ARG A 100 -14.60 -13.64 -1.92
C ARG A 100 -13.29 -14.00 -2.59
N ALA A 101 -12.83 -13.16 -3.50
CA ALA A 101 -11.49 -13.23 -4.08
C ALA A 101 -10.66 -12.05 -3.55
N THR A 102 -9.64 -12.35 -2.74
CA THR A 102 -8.68 -11.37 -2.23
C THR A 102 -7.50 -11.25 -3.17
N GLY A 103 -7.10 -10.02 -3.48
CA GLY A 103 -5.96 -9.73 -4.34
C GLY A 103 -5.20 -8.49 -3.90
N TYR A 104 -5.12 -8.23 -2.59
CA TYR A 104 -4.24 -7.19 -2.07
C TYR A 104 -2.78 -7.66 -2.11
N LEU A 105 -1.88 -6.69 -2.31
CA LEU A 105 -0.44 -6.91 -2.24
C LEU A 105 0.03 -6.59 -0.82
N ASP A 106 0.39 -7.62 -0.05
CA ASP A 106 0.80 -7.46 1.34
C ASP A 106 2.33 -7.38 1.45
N GLU A 107 3.03 -8.12 0.60
CA GLU A 107 4.47 -8.23 0.61
C GLU A 107 5.13 -7.73 -0.68
N LEU A 108 6.42 -7.42 -0.58
CA LEU A 108 7.24 -7.00 -1.73
C LEU A 108 7.36 -8.12 -2.78
N ASP A 109 7.25 -9.36 -2.36
CA ASP A 109 7.25 -10.52 -3.25
C ASP A 109 5.97 -10.64 -4.08
N ASP A 110 4.83 -10.18 -3.58
CA ASP A 110 3.58 -10.15 -4.33
C ASP A 110 3.71 -9.20 -5.53
N LEU A 111 4.28 -8.01 -5.30
CA LEU A 111 4.64 -7.05 -6.35
C LEU A 111 5.54 -7.69 -7.42
N ARG A 112 6.59 -8.41 -7.01
CA ARG A 112 7.54 -9.05 -7.94
C ARG A 112 6.92 -10.15 -8.78
N ARG A 113 5.87 -10.81 -8.29
CA ARG A 113 5.17 -11.91 -8.96
C ARG A 113 4.06 -11.44 -9.88
N ILE A 114 3.80 -10.14 -9.99
CA ILE A 114 2.80 -9.60 -10.91
C ILE A 114 3.16 -9.99 -12.35
N PRO A 115 2.29 -10.72 -13.05
CA PRO A 115 2.51 -11.08 -14.45
C PRO A 115 2.28 -9.87 -15.37
N LEU A 116 3.25 -9.61 -16.24
CA LEU A 116 3.23 -8.53 -17.25
C LEU A 116 2.85 -9.03 -18.65
N GLY A 117 2.86 -10.34 -18.84
CA GLY A 117 2.55 -11.01 -20.09
C GLY A 117 3.16 -12.40 -20.16
N VAL A 118 3.13 -13.00 -21.34
CA VAL A 118 3.72 -14.30 -21.64
C VAL A 118 4.59 -14.12 -22.87
N ASN A 119 5.77 -14.75 -22.90
CA ASN A 119 6.63 -14.76 -24.07
C ASN A 119 6.15 -15.79 -25.12
N ASP A 120 6.80 -15.83 -26.28
CA ASP A 120 6.43 -16.74 -27.38
C ASP A 120 6.54 -18.24 -27.02
N GLN A 121 7.28 -18.56 -25.95
CA GLN A 121 7.48 -19.92 -25.44
C GLN A 121 6.50 -20.29 -24.31
N GLY A 122 5.53 -19.44 -23.99
CA GLY A 122 4.56 -19.70 -22.92
C GLY A 122 5.08 -19.40 -21.50
N THR A 123 6.28 -18.84 -21.36
CA THR A 123 6.84 -18.47 -20.04
C THR A 123 6.32 -17.09 -19.61
N PRO A 124 5.79 -16.96 -18.38
CA PRO A 124 5.30 -15.68 -17.88
C PRO A 124 6.45 -14.69 -17.65
N ILE A 125 6.24 -13.45 -18.08
CA ILE A 125 7.13 -12.32 -17.81
C ILE A 125 6.62 -11.67 -16.52
N LEU A 126 7.43 -11.69 -15.47
CA LEU A 126 7.08 -11.14 -14.15
C LEU A 126 7.69 -9.75 -13.96
N LEU A 127 7.25 -9.03 -12.93
CA LEU A 127 7.75 -7.68 -12.64
C LEU A 127 9.22 -7.64 -12.15
N LYS A 128 9.76 -8.76 -11.66
CA LYS A 128 11.15 -8.86 -11.16
C LYS A 128 12.24 -8.67 -12.22
#